data_AF-A0A2D6M7T3-F1
#
_entry.id   AF-A0A2D6M7T3-F1
#
_cell.length_a   1.000
_cell.length_b   1.000
_cell.length_c   1.000
_cell.angle_alpha   90.00
_cell.angle_beta   90.00
_cell.angle_gamma   90.00
#
_symmetry.space_group_name_H-M   'P 1'
#
loop_
_entity.id
_entity.type
_entity.pdbx_description
1 polymer ?
#
loop_
_entity_poly.entity_id
_entity_poly.type
_entity_poly.pdbx_seq_one_letter_code
_entity_poly.pdbx_strand_id
1 'polypeptide(L)'
;MIREGYLDLLLAESSSFGELLKRCRTLAERTQESVASEAGITAAYLSSMERNEKLPSASTAFDLARVLNLTEDLVLHRIFERMRERNADDLDAYRREFREAAQAQSQP
;
A
#
# COMPACT_ATOMS: atom_id res chain seq x y z
N MET A 1 -13.93 7.24 0.60
CA MET A 1 -13.94 6.14 -0.39
C MET A 1 -13.85 6.75 -1.78
N ILE A 2 -12.80 6.42 -2.54
CA ILE A 2 -12.68 6.85 -3.94
C ILE A 2 -13.81 6.18 -4.75
N ARG A 3 -14.58 6.95 -5.54
CA ARG A 3 -15.65 6.39 -6.39
C ARG A 3 -15.03 5.46 -7.43
N GLU A 4 -15.66 4.32 -7.70
CA GLU A 4 -15.26 3.26 -8.67
C GLU A 4 -14.61 3.80 -9.97
N GLY A 5 -15.16 4.86 -10.59
CA GLY A 5 -14.61 5.42 -11.84
C GLY A 5 -13.29 6.20 -11.72
N TYR A 6 -12.85 6.57 -10.52
CA TYR A 6 -11.56 7.24 -10.31
C TYR A 6 -10.41 6.26 -10.10
N LEU A 7 -10.71 4.99 -9.79
CA LEU A 7 -9.71 3.97 -9.50
C LEU A 7 -8.85 3.67 -10.73
N ASP A 8 -9.52 3.48 -11.89
CA ASP A 8 -8.86 3.20 -13.16
C ASP A 8 -7.93 4.35 -13.60
N LEU A 9 -8.36 5.60 -13.40
CA LEU A 9 -7.55 6.77 -13.74
C LEU A 9 -6.32 6.88 -12.81
N LEU A 10 -6.51 6.65 -11.51
CA LEU A 10 -5.43 6.70 -10.53
C LEU A 10 -4.38 5.61 -10.79
N LEU A 11 -4.84 4.42 -11.19
CA LEU A 11 -3.99 3.32 -11.65
C LEU A 11 -3.27 3.69 -12.94
N ALA A 12 -3.97 4.19 -13.97
CA ALA A 12 -3.36 4.57 -15.24
C ALA A 12 -2.25 5.64 -15.08
N GLU A 13 -2.42 6.56 -14.13
CA GLU A 13 -1.47 7.66 -13.91
C GLU A 13 -0.39 7.37 -12.85
N SER A 14 -0.37 6.18 -12.23
CA SER A 14 0.65 5.81 -11.25
C SER A 14 1.40 4.57 -11.75
N SER A 15 2.66 4.76 -12.12
CA SER A 15 3.52 3.71 -12.70
C SER A 15 4.00 2.67 -11.68
N SER A 16 3.89 2.98 -10.38
CA SER A 16 4.38 2.10 -9.32
C SER A 16 3.58 2.21 -8.02
N PHE A 17 3.83 1.28 -7.08
CA PHE A 17 3.28 1.34 -5.73
C PHE A 17 3.65 2.63 -4.99
N GLY A 18 4.93 3.00 -4.99
CA GLY A 18 5.41 4.20 -4.30
C GLY A 18 4.82 5.49 -4.86
N GLU A 19 4.66 5.57 -6.19
CA GLU A 19 4.02 6.71 -6.85
C GLU A 19 2.53 6.82 -6.47
N LEU A 20 1.81 5.69 -6.52
CA LEU A 20 0.41 5.64 -6.08
C LEU A 20 0.27 6.11 -4.63
N LEU A 21 1.11 5.58 -3.74
CA LEU A 21 1.08 5.91 -2.31
C LEU A 21 1.31 7.40 -2.06
N LYS A 22 2.35 7.96 -2.69
CA LYS A 22 2.65 9.39 -2.63
C LYS A 22 1.49 10.23 -3.15
N ARG A 23 0.90 9.83 -4.27
CA ARG A 23 -0.21 10.54 -4.92
C ARG A 23 -1.45 10.56 -4.06
N CYS A 24 -1.86 9.41 -3.52
CA CYS A 24 -2.99 9.30 -2.59
C CYS A 24 -2.78 10.20 -1.37
N ARG A 25 -1.58 10.17 -0.79
CA ARG A 25 -1.24 11.04 0.34
C ARG A 25 -1.34 12.53 -0.03
N THR A 26 -0.78 12.93 -1.16
CA THR A 26 -0.77 14.35 -1.58
C THR A 26 -2.16 14.86 -1.95
N LEU A 27 -3.00 14.01 -2.57
CA LEU A 27 -4.40 14.33 -2.87
C LEU A 27 -5.24 14.48 -1.60
N ALA A 28 -4.85 13.78 -0.52
CA ALA A 28 -5.43 13.96 0.80
C ALA A 28 -4.80 15.13 1.59
N GLU A 29 -3.87 15.87 1.01
CA GLU A 29 -3.15 16.99 1.64
C GLU A 29 -2.40 16.62 2.95
N ARG A 30 -1.94 15.37 3.05
CA ARG A 30 -1.28 14.87 4.27
C ARG A 30 0.25 14.86 4.13
N THR A 31 0.95 15.11 5.24
CA THR A 31 2.42 14.96 5.28
C THR A 31 2.83 13.49 5.47
N GLN A 32 4.09 13.17 5.18
CA GLN A 32 4.63 11.82 5.42
C GLN A 32 4.57 11.48 6.91
N GLU A 33 4.88 12.43 7.79
CA GLU A 33 4.84 12.28 9.23
C GLU A 33 3.44 11.96 9.74
N SER A 34 2.41 12.66 9.23
CA SER A 34 1.01 12.44 9.62
C SER A 34 0.54 11.03 9.24
N VAL A 35 0.76 10.62 7.99
CA VAL A 35 0.35 9.28 7.51
C VAL A 35 1.12 8.19 8.24
N ALA A 36 2.44 8.34 8.37
CA ALA A 36 3.27 7.35 9.04
C ALA A 36 2.87 7.17 10.51
N SER A 37 2.62 8.27 11.23
CA SER A 37 2.16 8.21 12.61
C SER A 37 0.83 7.48 12.77
N GLU A 38 -0.14 7.71 11.88
CA GLU A 38 -1.45 7.06 11.96
C GLU A 38 -1.37 5.58 11.55
N ALA A 39 -0.50 5.24 10.60
CA ALA A 39 -0.25 3.87 10.17
C ALA A 39 0.72 3.09 11.09
N GLY A 40 1.18 3.68 12.20
CA GLY A 40 2.07 3.00 13.15
C GLY A 40 3.48 2.72 12.61
N ILE A 41 3.95 3.47 11.62
CA ILE A 41 5.27 3.33 11.00
C ILE A 41 6.11 4.60 11.11
N THR A 42 7.39 4.53 10.73
CA THR A 42 8.25 5.72 10.70
C THR A 42 8.07 6.49 9.39
N ALA A 43 8.22 7.83 9.44
CA ALA A 43 8.20 8.68 8.24
C ALA A 43 9.30 8.27 7.24
N ALA A 44 10.47 7.84 7.74
CA ALA A 44 11.55 7.32 6.90
C ALA A 44 11.13 6.04 6.15
N TYR A 45 10.39 5.14 6.80
CA TYR A 45 9.89 3.93 6.14
C TYR A 45 8.87 4.26 5.05
N LEU A 46 7.92 5.16 5.34
CA LEU A 46 6.97 5.68 4.34
C LEU A 46 7.71 6.33 3.16
N SER A 47 8.73 7.14 3.46
CA SER A 47 9.54 7.82 2.45
C SER A 47 10.27 6.83 1.52
N SER A 48 10.83 5.75 2.07
CA SER A 48 11.43 4.67 1.27
C SER A 48 10.40 3.91 0.42
N MET A 49 9.17 3.73 0.92
CA MET A 49 8.09 3.15 0.13
C MET A 49 7.69 4.05 -1.04
N GLU A 50 7.53 5.37 -0.81
CA GLU A 50 7.21 6.34 -1.87
C GLU A 50 8.30 6.43 -2.95
N ARG A 51 9.56 6.10 -2.61
CA ARG A 51 10.67 6.00 -3.57
C ARG A 51 10.82 4.61 -4.22
N ASN A 52 9.91 3.67 -3.95
CA ASN A 52 9.97 2.28 -4.42
C ASN A 52 11.19 1.48 -3.94
N GLU A 53 11.85 1.91 -2.87
CA GLU A 53 13.02 1.25 -2.29
C GLU A 53 12.61 0.06 -1.42
N LYS A 54 11.43 0.15 -0.79
CA LYS A 54 10.87 -0.89 0.07
C LYS A 54 9.41 -1.17 -0.28
N LEU A 55 8.99 -2.40 -0.06
CA LEU A 55 7.59 -2.79 0.00
C LEU A 55 7.13 -2.85 1.46
N PRO A 56 5.84 -2.59 1.74
CA PRO A 56 5.25 -2.78 3.05
C PRO A 56 5.14 -4.28 3.38
N SER A 57 5.08 -4.61 4.67
CA SER A 57 4.50 -5.88 5.12
C SER A 57 3.01 -5.94 4.74
N ALA A 58 2.39 -7.12 4.82
CA ALA A 58 0.95 -7.24 4.61
C ALA A 58 0.16 -6.40 5.62
N SER A 59 0.53 -6.47 6.91
CA SER A 59 -0.08 -5.63 7.96
C SER A 59 0.02 -4.14 7.66
N THR A 60 1.21 -3.67 7.31
CA THR A 60 1.45 -2.26 6.96
C THR A 60 0.63 -1.86 5.73
N ALA A 61 0.45 -2.75 4.76
CA ALA A 61 -0.36 -2.48 3.58
C ALA A 61 -1.84 -2.24 3.95
N PHE A 62 -2.40 -3.04 4.87
CA PHE A 62 -3.76 -2.82 5.40
C PHE A 62 -3.87 -1.50 6.16
N ASP A 63 -2.91 -1.19 7.03
CA ASP A 63 -2.94 0.04 7.82
C ASP A 63 -2.84 1.28 6.92
N LEU A 64 -1.96 1.25 5.91
CA LEU A 64 -1.88 2.32 4.91
C LEU A 64 -3.16 2.44 4.08
N ALA A 65 -3.77 1.32 3.68
CA ALA A 65 -5.03 1.35 2.93
C ALA A 65 -6.13 2.05 3.74
N ARG A 66 -6.26 1.72 5.04
CA ARG A 66 -7.22 2.34 5.94
C ARG A 66 -6.95 3.83 6.14
N VAL A 67 -5.72 4.20 6.48
CA VAL A 67 -5.30 5.60 6.75
C VAL A 67 -5.49 6.50 5.53
N LEU A 68 -5.27 5.97 4.33
CA LEU A 68 -5.40 6.70 3.07
C LEU A 68 -6.76 6.52 2.38
N ASN A 69 -7.72 5.83 3.01
CA ASN A 69 -9.04 5.52 2.44
C ASN A 69 -8.96 4.84 1.05
N LEU A 70 -7.99 3.95 0.88
CA LEU A 70 -7.80 3.12 -0.30
C LEU A 70 -8.48 1.77 -0.10
N THR A 71 -8.89 1.15 -1.21
CA THR A 71 -9.30 -0.25 -1.17
C THR A 71 -8.07 -1.13 -1.01
N GLU A 72 -8.20 -2.23 -0.27
CA GLU A 72 -7.13 -3.21 -0.10
C GLU A 72 -6.71 -3.80 -1.44
N ASP A 73 -7.67 -4.05 -2.35
CA ASP A 73 -7.44 -4.55 -3.70
C ASP A 73 -6.49 -3.65 -4.51
N LEU A 74 -6.62 -2.34 -4.39
CA LEU A 74 -5.76 -1.37 -5.07
C LEU A 74 -4.31 -1.48 -4.60
N VAL A 75 -4.14 -1.54 -3.28
CA VAL A 75 -2.82 -1.64 -2.65
C VAL A 75 -2.17 -2.97 -3.02
N LEU A 76 -2.93 -4.07 -2.96
CA LEU A 76 -2.47 -5.40 -3.34
C LEU A 76 -2.10 -5.51 -4.80
N HIS A 77 -2.92 -4.97 -5.71
CA HIS A 77 -2.63 -4.99 -7.13
C HIS A 77 -1.23 -4.41 -7.41
N ARG A 78 -0.90 -3.27 -6.80
CA ARG A 78 0.42 -2.63 -6.98
C ARG A 78 1.57 -3.37 -6.32
N ILE A 79 1.35 -3.97 -5.15
CA ILE A 79 2.39 -4.76 -4.48
C ILE A 79 2.69 -6.03 -5.29
N PHE A 80 1.65 -6.71 -5.80
CA PHE A 80 1.82 -7.91 -6.61
C PHE A 80 2.53 -7.63 -7.92
N GLU A 81 2.19 -6.55 -8.63
CA GLU A 81 2.92 -6.15 -9.84
C GLU A 81 4.41 -5.95 -9.53
N ARG A 82 4.75 -5.26 -8.43
CA ARG A 82 6.14 -5.05 -8.01
C ARG A 82 6.86 -6.35 -7.65
N MET A 83 6.17 -7.32 -7.03
CA MET A 83 6.77 -8.61 -6.67
C MET A 83 7.00 -9.49 -7.88
N ARG A 84 6.08 -9.47 -8.86
CA ARG A 84 6.22 -10.20 -10.12
C ARG A 84 7.45 -9.76 -10.91
N GLU A 85 7.82 -8.48 -10.83
CA GLU A 85 9.07 -7.97 -11.42
C GLU A 85 10.34 -8.51 -10.75
N ARG A 86 10.26 -8.96 -9.48
CA ARG A 86 11.42 -9.41 -8.70
C ARG A 86 11.64 -10.92 -8.83
N ASN A 87 10.66 -11.75 -8.43
CA ASN A 87 10.63 -13.21 -8.58
C ASN A 87 9.28 -13.79 -8.09
N ALA A 88 8.89 -14.99 -8.56
CA ALA A 88 7.69 -15.70 -8.13
C ALA A 88 7.70 -16.09 -6.63
N ASP A 89 8.87 -16.45 -6.08
CA ASP A 89 8.98 -16.88 -4.68
C ASP A 89 8.60 -15.76 -3.68
N ASP A 90 8.96 -14.51 -4.00
CA ASP A 90 8.64 -13.34 -3.18
C ASP A 90 7.11 -13.13 -3.10
N LEU A 91 6.40 -13.37 -4.20
CA LEU A 91 4.95 -13.25 -4.27
C LEU A 91 4.25 -14.31 -3.42
N ASP A 92 4.71 -15.55 -3.45
CA ASP A 92 4.10 -16.63 -2.67
C ASP A 92 4.36 -16.47 -1.17
N ALA A 93 5.53 -15.97 -0.78
CA ALA A 93 5.81 -15.59 0.60
C ALA A 93 4.86 -14.49 1.09
N TYR A 94 4.67 -13.44 0.30
CA TYR A 94 3.78 -12.34 0.66
C TYR A 94 2.30 -12.74 0.70
N ARG A 95 1.84 -13.60 -0.22
CA ARG A 95 0.48 -14.17 -0.19
C ARG A 95 0.20 -14.94 1.10
N ARG A 96 1.19 -15.67 1.62
CA ARG A 96 1.07 -16.36 2.89
C ARG A 96 0.93 -15.37 4.05
N GLU A 97 1.83 -14.40 4.12
CA GLU A 97 1.78 -13.32 5.12
C GLU A 97 0.44 -12.56 5.08
N PHE A 98 -0.05 -12.25 3.88
CA PHE A 98 -1.32 -11.57 3.68
C PHE A 98 -2.50 -12.36 4.25
N ARG A 99 -2.56 -13.68 4.02
CA ARG A 99 -3.62 -14.52 4.60
C ARG A 99 -3.57 -14.54 6.11
N GLU A 100 -2.39 -14.61 6.70
CA GLU A 100 -2.20 -14.60 8.15
C GLU A 100 -2.62 -13.25 8.76
N ALA A 101 -2.20 -12.14 8.14
CA ALA A 101 -2.57 -10.78 8.56
C ALA A 101 -4.09 -10.52 8.44
N ALA A 102 -4.73 -10.99 7.36
CA ALA A 102 -6.17 -10.85 7.16
C ALA A 102 -6.98 -11.63 8.22
N GLN A 103 -6.52 -12.82 8.61
CA GLN A 103 -7.14 -13.62 9.68
C GLN A 103 -6.99 -12.94 11.04
N ALA A 104 -5.83 -12.36 11.33
CA ALA A 104 -5.57 -11.65 12.58
C ALA A 104 -6.43 -10.37 12.74
N GLN A 105 -6.73 -9.67 11.64
CA GLN A 105 -7.61 -8.49 11.66
C GLN A 105 -9.11 -8.84 11.75
N SER A 106 -9.49 -10.09 11.47
CA SER A 106 -10.88 -10.57 11.52
C SER A 106 -11.29 -11.12 12.88
N GLN A 107 -10.38 -11.17 13.86
CA GLN A 107 -10.69 -11.58 15.22
C GLN A 107 -10.98 -10.35 16.10
N PRO A 108 -12.14 -10.32 16.79
CA PRO A 108 -12.56 -9.18 17.63
C PRO A 108 -11.73 -9.03 18.91
#